data_AF-A0A2D8NUS8-F1
#
_entry.id   AF-A0A2D8NUS8-F1
#
_cell.length_a   1.000
_cell.length_b   1.000
_cell.length_c   1.000
_cell.angle_alpha   90.00
_cell.angle_beta   90.00
_cell.angle_gamma   90.00
#
_symmetry.space_group_name_H-M   'P 1'
#
loop_
_entity.id
_entity.type
_entity.pdbx_description
1 polymer ?
#
loop_
_entity_poly.entity_id
_entity_poly.type
_entity_poly.pdbx_seq_one_letter_code
_entity_poly.pdbx_strand_id
1 'polypeptide(L)'
;MSSASEMQKNRVIQELRAFIKKLLQEPGILENSLAIAKRHSDGSNDPKAWATIANEISDTTSVHIPEDPSEHSEADRLFLEVLREVVGEEKALY
;
A
#
# COMPACT_ATOMS: atom_id res chain seq x y z
N MET A 1 4.96 27.21 -13.57
CA MET A 1 4.31 26.27 -12.64
C MET A 1 3.65 25.06 -13.32
N SER A 2 3.53 24.96 -14.66
CA SER A 2 2.87 23.80 -15.30
C SER A 2 3.77 22.56 -15.46
N SER A 3 5.03 22.72 -15.88
CA SER A 3 5.90 21.58 -16.23
C SER A 3 6.30 20.69 -15.04
N ALA A 4 6.58 21.27 -13.87
CA ALA A 4 6.95 20.52 -12.68
C ALA A 4 5.81 19.62 -12.16
N SER A 5 4.56 20.10 -12.22
CA SER A 5 3.38 19.31 -11.85
C SER A 5 3.14 18.16 -12.84
N GLU A 6 3.33 18.41 -14.13
CA GLU A 6 3.20 17.37 -15.17
C GLU A 6 4.25 16.27 -15.03
N MET A 7 5.51 16.64 -14.74
CA MET A 7 6.57 15.67 -14.47
C MET A 7 6.27 14.81 -13.24
N GLN A 8 5.78 15.42 -12.15
CA GLN A 8 5.38 14.69 -10.95
C GLN A 8 4.23 13.70 -11.25
N LYS A 9 3.18 14.15 -11.94
CA LYS A 9 2.05 13.29 -12.34
C LYS A 9 2.53 12.10 -13.18
N ASN A 10 3.42 12.33 -14.14
CA ASN A 10 3.98 11.26 -14.96
C ASN A 10 4.78 10.25 -14.12
N ARG A 11 5.56 10.71 -13.13
CA ARG A 11 6.29 9.83 -12.21
C ARG A 11 5.33 8.92 -11.43
N VAL A 12 4.29 9.49 -10.83
CA VAL A 12 3.27 8.73 -10.09
C VAL A 12 2.63 7.67 -10.98
N ILE A 13 2.25 8.04 -12.21
CA ILE A 13 1.68 7.08 -13.18
C ILE A 13 2.65 5.92 -13.46
N GLN A 14 3.94 6.18 -13.59
CA GLN A 14 4.93 5.11 -13.84
C GLN A 14 5.10 4.20 -12.62
N GLU A 15 5.14 4.77 -11.41
CA GLU A 15 5.20 4.00 -10.15
C GLU A 15 3.97 3.10 -10.00
N LEU A 16 2.77 3.63 -10.22
CA LEU A 16 1.52 2.84 -10.20
C LEU A 16 1.49 1.76 -11.27
N ARG A 17 1.97 2.03 -12.49
CA ARG A 17 2.05 1.02 -13.55
C ARG A 17 3.01 -0.11 -13.18
N ALA A 18 4.16 0.21 -12.57
CA ALA A 18 5.10 -0.80 -12.10
C ALA A 18 4.48 -1.66 -10.98
N PHE A 19 3.78 -1.01 -10.05
CA PHE A 19 3.07 -1.70 -8.97
C PHE A 19 1.97 -2.64 -9.50
N ILE A 20 1.10 -2.17 -10.38
CA ILE A 20 0.03 -3.01 -10.98
C ILE A 20 0.62 -4.21 -11.73
N LYS A 21 1.72 -4.03 -12.48
CA LYS A 21 2.40 -5.16 -13.14
C LYS A 21 2.85 -6.21 -12.13
N LYS A 22 3.42 -5.77 -10.99
CA LYS A 22 3.84 -6.68 -9.92
C LYS A 22 2.65 -7.46 -9.35
N LEU A 23 1.53 -6.78 -9.07
CA LEU A 23 0.29 -7.42 -8.63
C LEU A 23 -0.23 -8.46 -9.63
N LEU A 24 -0.17 -8.16 -10.93
CA LEU A 24 -0.60 -9.10 -11.98
C LEU A 24 0.35 -10.30 -12.15
N GLN A 25 1.65 -10.10 -11.90
CA GLN A 25 2.65 -11.17 -11.95
C GLN A 25 2.61 -12.08 -10.72
N GLU A 26 2.25 -11.52 -9.56
CA GLU A 26 2.12 -12.24 -8.30
C GLU A 26 0.78 -11.89 -7.63
N PRO A 27 -0.34 -12.51 -8.07
CA PRO A 27 -1.67 -12.22 -7.53
C PRO A 27 -1.79 -12.47 -6.02
N GLY A 28 -0.96 -13.35 -5.47
CA GLY A 28 -0.90 -13.65 -4.04
C GLY A 28 -0.53 -12.46 -3.15
N ILE A 29 0.09 -11.40 -3.71
CA ILE A 29 0.34 -10.14 -2.98
C ILE A 29 -0.96 -9.60 -2.38
N LEU A 30 -2.05 -9.59 -3.17
CA LEU A 30 -3.31 -9.00 -2.71
C LEU A 30 -3.93 -9.79 -1.56
N GLU A 31 -3.95 -11.12 -1.67
CA GLU A 31 -4.47 -12.00 -0.63
C GLU A 31 -3.66 -11.89 0.66
N ASN A 32 -2.32 -11.97 0.56
CA ASN A 32 -1.42 -11.90 1.71
C ASN A 32 -1.49 -10.54 2.40
N SER A 33 -1.40 -9.44 1.64
CA SER A 33 -1.44 -8.10 2.21
C SER A 33 -2.77 -7.80 2.91
N LEU A 34 -3.90 -8.26 2.34
CA LEU A 34 -5.19 -8.07 2.97
C LEU A 34 -5.33 -8.93 4.23
N ALA A 35 -4.84 -10.17 4.23
CA ALA A 35 -4.83 -11.02 5.40
C ALA A 35 -3.99 -10.42 6.54
N ILE A 36 -2.79 -9.90 6.23
CA ILE A 36 -1.93 -9.18 7.17
C ILE A 36 -2.66 -7.96 7.75
N ALA A 37 -3.22 -7.10 6.89
CA ALA A 37 -3.91 -5.89 7.32
C ALA A 37 -5.08 -6.21 8.28
N LYS A 38 -5.87 -7.26 7.99
CA LYS A 38 -6.98 -7.72 8.85
C LYS A 38 -6.54 -8.28 10.20
N ARG A 39 -5.32 -8.83 10.30
CA ARG A 39 -4.76 -9.31 11.59
C ARG A 39 -4.31 -8.17 12.49
N HIS A 40 -3.79 -7.10 11.90
CA HIS A 40 -3.11 -6.03 12.63
C HIS A 40 -3.92 -4.74 12.77
N SER A 41 -5.00 -4.56 12.00
CA SER A 41 -5.81 -3.35 12.01
C SER A 41 -7.31 -3.67 11.95
N ASP A 42 -8.11 -2.80 12.57
CA ASP A 42 -9.56 -2.74 12.45
C ASP A 42 -10.03 -1.75 11.37
N GLY A 43 -9.10 -1.22 10.57
CA GLY A 43 -9.35 -0.17 9.59
C GLY A 43 -9.18 1.24 10.14
N SER A 44 -8.86 1.39 11.43
CA SER A 44 -8.44 2.67 11.99
C SER A 44 -7.08 3.12 11.44
N ASN A 45 -6.79 4.42 11.59
CA ASN A 45 -5.56 5.03 11.10
C ASN A 45 -4.43 5.02 12.15
N ASP A 46 -4.26 3.93 12.91
CA ASP A 46 -3.16 3.80 13.89
C ASP A 46 -1.81 3.65 13.17
N PRO A 47 -0.89 4.64 13.27
CA PRO A 47 0.39 4.59 12.58
C PRO A 47 1.26 3.39 12.98
N LYS A 48 1.14 2.88 14.21
CA LYS A 48 1.93 1.72 14.67
C LYS A 48 1.46 0.43 14.01
N ALA A 49 0.14 0.26 13.90
CA ALA A 49 -0.45 -0.87 13.19
C ALA A 49 -0.01 -0.88 11.72
N TRP A 50 -0.09 0.27 11.05
CA TRP A 50 0.26 0.38 9.64
C TRP A 50 1.76 0.26 9.35
N ALA A 51 2.63 0.68 10.27
CA ALA A 51 4.07 0.37 10.18
C ALA A 51 4.34 -1.14 10.29
N THR A 52 3.66 -1.83 11.22
CA THR A 52 3.77 -3.29 11.36
C THR A 52 3.29 -4.01 10.09
N ILE A 53 2.16 -3.58 9.53
CA ILE A 53 1.60 -4.12 8.29
C ILE A 53 2.57 -3.93 7.12
N ALA A 54 3.14 -2.73 6.95
CA ALA A 54 4.09 -2.44 5.88
C ALA A 54 5.34 -3.33 5.95
N ASN A 55 5.89 -3.52 7.16
CA ASN A 55 7.04 -4.38 7.38
C ASN A 55 6.72 -5.84 7.06
N GLU A 56 5.59 -6.35 7.55
CA GLU A 56 5.22 -7.75 7.30
C GLU A 56 4.89 -8.02 5.83
N ILE A 57 4.25 -7.08 5.12
CA ILE A 57 4.05 -7.17 3.67
C ILE A 57 5.41 -7.26 2.95
N SER A 58 6.39 -6.49 3.40
CA SER A 58 7.75 -6.49 2.84
C SER A 58 8.50 -7.80 3.09
N ASP A 59 8.25 -8.43 4.23
CA ASP A 59 8.88 -9.71 4.60
C ASP A 59 8.23 -10.92 3.91
N THR A 60 6.97 -10.80 3.48
CA THR A 60 6.15 -11.93 3.02
C THR A 60 5.79 -11.90 1.53
N THR A 61 6.04 -10.78 0.86
CA THR A 61 5.72 -10.59 -0.56
C THR A 61 6.90 -9.99 -1.33
N SER A 62 6.81 -9.91 -2.66
CA SER A 62 7.81 -9.18 -3.46
C SER A 62 7.64 -7.65 -3.44
N VAL A 63 6.62 -7.11 -2.76
CA VAL A 63 6.45 -5.67 -2.56
C VAL A 63 7.40 -5.22 -1.46
N HIS A 64 8.22 -4.21 -1.72
CA HIS A 64 9.14 -3.67 -0.72
C HIS A 64 8.66 -2.27 -0.35
N ILE A 65 8.22 -2.11 0.90
CA ILE A 65 7.76 -0.85 1.48
C ILE A 65 8.83 -0.41 2.48
N PRO A 66 9.43 0.78 2.32
CA PRO A 66 10.44 1.27 3.28
C PRO A 66 9.89 1.33 4.71
N GLU A 67 10.74 1.05 5.70
CA GLU A 67 10.34 1.12 7.12
C GLU A 67 10.03 2.57 7.55
N ASP A 68 10.75 3.55 7.00
CA ASP A 68 10.50 4.96 7.24
C ASP A 68 9.35 5.45 6.31
N PRO A 69 8.20 5.89 6.86
CA PRO A 69 7.09 6.42 6.07
C PRO A 69 7.44 7.64 5.21
N SER A 70 8.50 8.38 5.57
CA SER A 70 8.97 9.52 4.78
C SER A 70 9.61 9.10 3.46
N GLU A 71 10.08 7.85 3.38
CA GLU A 71 10.71 7.25 2.20
C GLU A 71 9.70 6.51 1.29
N HIS A 72 8.45 6.37 1.72
CA HIS A 72 7.40 5.72 0.91
C HIS A 72 7.22 6.44 -0.43
N SER A 73 7.19 5.65 -1.50
CA SER A 73 6.75 6.14 -2.80
C SER A 73 5.26 6.47 -2.79
N GLU A 74 4.79 7.18 -3.83
CA GLU A 74 3.35 7.47 -3.95
C GLU A 74 2.53 6.18 -4.14
N ALA A 75 3.11 5.16 -4.77
CA ALA A 75 2.50 3.84 -4.90
C ALA A 75 2.39 3.10 -3.56
N ASP A 76 3.41 3.17 -2.71
CA ASP A 76 3.39 2.52 -1.38
C ASP A 76 2.31 3.14 -0.49
N ARG A 77 2.24 4.48 -0.47
CA ARG A 77 1.21 5.22 0.29
C ARG A 77 -0.18 4.87 -0.19
N LEU A 78 -0.41 4.89 -1.50
CA LEU A 78 -1.70 4.53 -2.08
C LEU A 78 -2.09 3.09 -1.74
N PHE A 79 -1.14 2.16 -1.81
CA PHE A 79 -1.43 0.76 -1.52
C PHE A 79 -1.87 0.55 -0.07
N LEU A 80 -1.15 1.13 0.90
CA LEU A 80 -1.51 1.06 2.31
C LEU A 80 -2.83 1.77 2.62
N GLU A 81 -3.09 2.90 1.97
CA GLU A 81 -4.35 3.64 2.10
C GLU A 81 -5.54 2.82 1.61
N VAL A 82 -5.46 2.22 0.43
CA VAL A 82 -6.54 1.38 -0.12
C VAL A 82 -6.72 0.12 0.72
N LEU A 83 -5.64 -0.50 1.23
CA LEU A 83 -5.76 -1.61 2.17
C LEU A 83 -6.54 -1.22 3.43
N ARG A 84 -6.28 -0.02 3.98
CA ARG A 84 -6.99 0.50 5.15
C ARG A 84 -8.47 0.70 4.86
N GLU A 85 -8.79 1.30 3.72
CA GLU A 85 -10.18 1.51 3.27
C GLU A 85 -10.93 0.18 3.20
N VAL A 86 -10.37 -0.83 2.52
CA VAL A 86 -11.01 -2.14 2.39
C VAL A 86 -11.23 -2.81 3.76
N VAL A 87 -10.23 -2.77 4.65
CA VAL A 87 -10.37 -3.37 5.99
C VAL A 87 -11.43 -2.63 6.81
N GLY A 88 -11.45 -1.30 6.77
CA GLY A 88 -12.43 -0.49 7.47
C GLY A 88 -13.86 -0.69 6.95
N GLU A 89 -14.04 -0.74 5.63
CA GLU A 89 -15.31 -1.03 4.98
C GLU A 89 -15.83 -2.41 5.36
N GLU A 90 -14.98 -3.44 5.32
CA GLU A 90 -15.39 -4.79 5.74
C GLU A 90 -15.81 -4.83 7.21
N LYS A 91 -15.08 -4.16 8.10
CA LYS A 91 -15.41 -4.12 9.55
C LYS A 91 -16.68 -3.36 9.85
N ALA A 92 -17.00 -2.31 9.10
CA ALA A 92 -18.23 -1.55 9.26
C ALA A 92 -19.49 -2.33 8.84
N LEU A 93 -19.34 -3.40 8.07
CA LEU A 93 -20.44 -4.29 7.65
C LEU A 93 -20.79 -5.38 8.69
N TYR A 94 -19.98 -5.56 9.75
CA TYR A 94 -20.17 -6.54 10.82
C TYR A 94 -20.53 -5.87 12.15
#